data_AF-A0A2V1E8L0-F1
#
_entry.id   AF-A0A2V1E8L0-F1
#
_cell.length_a   1.000
_cell.length_b   1.000
_cell.length_c   1.000
_cell.angle_alpha   90.00
_cell.angle_beta   90.00
_cell.angle_gamma   90.00
#
_symmetry.space_group_name_H-M   'P 1'
#
loop_
_entity.id
_entity.type
_entity.pdbx_description
1 polymer ?
#
loop_
_entity_poly.entity_id
_entity_poly.type
_entity_poly.pdbx_seq_one_letter_code
_entity_poly.pdbx_strand_id
1 'polypeptide(L)'
;MATFHSFPRLPYELRAQIWEYTIEPRTVQLKMKRRDPRYFTSATPVPPLLQVCRETRYYGRYQMSFSIRYVWLCPEIDIIDIGEACFGDFQAIAHLFRRLKFKREESDDFYYHAQVRELGMFVNVKEIYVVCAGGLDAWIGALDQEHHWPCRKEDVFFIDPNDDDRVFRGAKGLEMIR
;
A
#
# COMPACT_ATOMS: atom_id res chain seq x y z
N MET A 1 4.06 -30.90 16.14
CA MET A 1 4.56 -30.07 15.02
C MET A 1 5.03 -30.99 13.92
N ALA A 2 4.34 -31.04 12.78
CA ALA A 2 4.76 -31.87 11.66
C ALA A 2 5.84 -31.12 10.87
N THR A 3 7.09 -31.58 10.97
CA THR A 3 8.20 -31.07 10.15
C THR A 3 8.11 -31.70 8.76
N PHE A 4 7.95 -30.88 7.72
CA PHE A 4 7.92 -31.35 6.34
C PHE A 4 9.35 -31.66 5.86
N HIS A 5 9.85 -32.85 6.23
CA HIS A 5 11.24 -33.28 6.03
C HIS A 5 11.70 -33.38 4.57
N SER A 6 10.74 -33.39 3.62
CA SER A 6 11.04 -33.46 2.19
C SER A 6 11.43 -32.11 1.60
N PHE A 7 10.98 -31.00 2.18
CA PHE A 7 11.23 -29.67 1.62
C PHE A 7 12.71 -29.32 1.49
N PRO A 8 13.57 -29.53 2.52
CA PRO A 8 14.99 -29.23 2.40
C PRO A 8 15.74 -30.11 1.37
N ARG A 9 15.12 -31.19 0.89
CA ARG A 9 15.71 -32.10 -0.11
C ARG A 9 15.41 -31.66 -1.54
N LEU A 10 14.52 -30.69 -1.74
CA LEU A 10 14.24 -30.14 -3.06
C LEU A 10 15.44 -29.30 -3.55
N PRO A 11 15.75 -29.35 -4.87
CA PRO A 11 16.64 -28.39 -5.50
C PRO A 11 16.28 -26.95 -5.15
N TYR A 12 17.29 -26.08 -5.11
CA TYR A 12 17.12 -24.69 -4.69
C TYR A 12 16.08 -23.97 -5.55
N GLU A 13 16.05 -24.24 -6.84
CA GLU A 13 15.14 -23.63 -7.81
C GLU A 13 13.68 -23.91 -7.45
N LEU A 14 13.36 -25.15 -7.05
CA LEU A 14 12.00 -25.52 -6.64
C LEU A 14 11.63 -24.89 -5.29
N ARG A 15 12.57 -24.83 -4.34
CA ARG A 15 12.33 -24.15 -3.05
C ARG A 15 12.09 -22.65 -3.25
N ALA A 16 12.89 -22.02 -4.11
CA ALA A 16 12.74 -20.62 -4.50
C ALA A 16 11.35 -20.36 -5.10
N GLN A 17 10.92 -21.16 -6.08
CA GLN A 17 9.58 -21.05 -6.67
C GLN A 17 8.49 -21.22 -5.62
N ILE A 18 8.58 -22.24 -4.74
CA ILE A 18 7.61 -22.42 -3.66
C ILE A 18 7.54 -21.16 -2.81
N TRP A 19 8.67 -20.60 -2.41
CA TRP A 19 8.70 -19.35 -1.64
C TRP A 19 8.07 -18.17 -2.37
N GLU A 20 8.27 -18.01 -3.68
CA GLU A 20 7.56 -16.99 -4.46
C GLU A 20 6.05 -17.17 -4.41
N TYR A 21 5.56 -18.40 -4.55
CA TYR A 21 4.13 -18.70 -4.52
C TYR A 21 3.50 -18.55 -3.13
N THR A 22 4.29 -18.59 -2.05
CA THR A 22 3.78 -18.36 -0.69
C THR A 22 3.64 -16.88 -0.31
N ILE A 23 4.06 -15.95 -1.17
CA ILE A 23 3.93 -14.51 -0.89
C ILE A 23 2.49 -14.08 -1.16
N GLU A 24 1.78 -13.69 -0.11
CA GLU A 24 0.40 -13.22 -0.19
C GLU A 24 0.33 -11.69 -0.14
N PRO A 25 -0.45 -11.03 -1.02
CA PRO A 25 -0.71 -9.60 -0.93
C PRO A 25 -1.32 -9.22 0.42
N ARG A 26 -0.89 -8.09 0.98
CA ARG A 26 -1.42 -7.57 2.25
C ARG A 26 -1.35 -6.06 2.29
N THR A 27 -2.12 -5.48 3.22
CA THR A 27 -2.05 -4.05 3.53
C THR A 27 -1.13 -3.82 4.72
N VAL A 28 -0.09 -3.01 4.52
CA VAL A 28 0.84 -2.61 5.56
C VAL A 28 0.54 -1.18 5.97
N GLN A 29 -0.01 -1.01 7.17
CA GLN A 29 -0.29 0.33 7.69
C GLN A 29 1.00 0.97 8.19
N LEU A 30 1.38 2.12 7.62
CA LEU A 30 2.50 2.92 8.07
C LEU A 30 2.00 4.10 8.90
N LYS A 31 2.52 4.21 10.13
CA LYS A 31 2.31 5.35 11.00
C LYS A 31 3.63 6.03 11.29
N MET A 32 3.69 7.33 11.02
CA MET A 32 4.85 8.13 11.34
C MET A 32 4.72 8.69 12.76
N LYS A 33 5.66 8.37 13.67
CA LYS A 33 5.64 8.93 15.04
C LYS A 33 6.35 10.28 15.16
N ARG A 34 7.30 10.56 14.27
CA ARG A 34 8.09 11.80 14.19
C ARG A 34 8.41 12.06 12.73
N ARG A 35 8.57 13.32 12.33
CA ARG A 35 9.05 13.72 10.98
C ARG A 35 10.50 13.31 10.72
N ASP A 36 10.78 12.03 10.86
CA ASP A 36 12.04 11.37 10.55
C ASP A 36 11.67 9.96 10.08
N PRO A 37 12.07 9.56 8.86
CA PRO A 37 11.76 8.26 8.28
C PRO A 37 12.14 7.07 9.16
N ARG A 38 13.10 7.23 10.07
CA ARG A 38 13.49 6.17 11.02
C ARG A 38 12.39 5.82 12.02
N TYR A 39 11.40 6.68 12.19
CA TYR A 39 10.31 6.54 13.17
C TYR A 39 8.99 6.10 12.54
N PHE A 40 9.03 5.50 11.35
CA PHE A 40 7.91 4.73 10.86
C PHE A 40 7.67 3.50 11.75
N THR A 41 6.40 3.26 12.04
CA THR A 41 5.94 2.10 12.78
C THR A 41 4.76 1.49 12.06
N SER A 42 4.66 0.16 12.13
CA SER A 42 3.50 -0.56 11.61
C SER A 42 2.93 -1.44 12.72
N ALA A 43 1.60 -1.50 12.78
CA ALA A 43 0.89 -2.49 13.60
C ALA A 43 0.70 -3.82 12.84
N THR A 44 0.96 -3.84 11.52
CA THR A 44 0.83 -5.04 10.70
C THR A 44 1.86 -6.08 11.17
N PRO A 45 1.44 -7.33 11.45
CA PRO A 45 2.36 -8.36 11.93
C PRO A 45 3.44 -8.65 10.89
N VAL A 46 4.59 -9.13 11.37
CA VAL A 46 5.66 -9.62 10.49
C VAL A 46 5.09 -10.76 9.62
N PRO A 47 5.34 -10.78 8.29
CA PRO A 47 4.86 -11.84 7.43
C PRO A 47 5.24 -13.22 8.00
N PRO A 48 4.30 -14.18 8.06
CA PRO A 48 4.60 -15.54 8.54
C PRO A 48 5.80 -16.16 7.83
N LEU A 49 5.97 -15.87 6.54
CA LEU A 49 7.08 -16.34 5.71
C LEU A 49 8.45 -16.02 6.31
N LEU A 50 8.64 -14.85 6.93
CA LEU A 50 9.91 -14.45 7.54
C LEU A 50 10.22 -15.18 8.86
N GLN A 51 9.21 -15.85 9.43
CA GLN A 51 9.34 -16.63 10.66
C GLN A 51 9.59 -18.12 10.40
N VAL A 52 9.40 -18.61 9.16
CA VAL A 52 9.51 -20.04 8.83
C VAL A 52 10.93 -20.57 8.99
N CYS A 53 11.91 -20.00 8.29
CA CYS A 53 13.29 -20.48 8.34
C CYS A 53 14.30 -19.40 7.93
N ARG A 54 15.59 -19.76 7.91
CA ARG A 54 16.66 -18.85 7.48
C ARG A 54 16.54 -18.51 6.00
N GLU A 55 16.20 -19.48 5.16
CA GLU A 55 16.13 -19.32 3.70
C GLU A 55 15.12 -18.23 3.31
N THR A 56 13.91 -18.25 3.88
CA THR A 56 12.86 -17.29 3.55
C THR A 56 13.22 -15.86 3.94
N ARG A 57 14.00 -15.66 5.00
CA ARG A 57 14.51 -14.33 5.40
C ARG A 57 15.51 -13.75 4.41
N TYR A 58 16.29 -14.60 3.74
CA TYR A 58 17.32 -14.17 2.79
C TYR A 58 16.89 -14.31 1.33
N TYR A 59 15.67 -14.80 1.07
CA TYR A 59 15.11 -14.91 -0.27
C TYR A 59 15.00 -13.53 -0.99
N GLY A 60 15.05 -12.43 -0.24
CA GLY A 60 15.31 -11.09 -0.78
C GLY A 60 14.10 -10.32 -1.30
N ARG A 61 12.88 -10.87 -1.16
CA ARG A 61 11.64 -10.20 -1.59
C ARG A 61 11.08 -9.20 -0.58
N TYR A 62 11.24 -9.49 0.71
CA TYR A 62 10.91 -8.53 1.77
C TYR A 62 12.16 -7.73 2.11
N GLN A 63 12.08 -6.42 1.89
CA GLN A 63 13.11 -5.49 2.29
C GLN A 63 12.77 -4.95 3.67
N MET A 64 13.79 -4.94 4.53
CA MET A 64 13.72 -4.32 5.83
C MET A 64 13.77 -2.80 5.64
N SER A 65 12.67 -2.12 5.95
CA SER A 65 12.55 -0.69 5.77
C SER A 65 12.37 0.00 7.13
N PHE A 66 13.25 0.98 7.38
CA PHE A 66 13.23 1.95 8.50
C PHE A 66 13.54 1.41 9.90
N SER A 67 14.25 2.22 10.69
CA SER A 67 15.02 1.79 11.87
C SER A 67 14.54 2.46 13.17
N ILE A 68 13.74 1.73 13.96
CA ILE A 68 13.81 1.48 15.43
C ILE A 68 13.00 0.20 15.72
N ARG A 69 11.96 -0.06 14.92
CA ARG A 69 11.26 -1.35 14.79
C ARG A 69 11.22 -1.72 13.31
N TYR A 70 11.67 -2.92 12.96
CA TYR A 70 11.72 -3.36 11.58
C TYR A 70 10.33 -3.43 10.96
N VAL A 71 10.08 -2.62 9.92
CA VAL A 71 8.92 -2.80 9.05
C VAL A 71 9.37 -3.56 7.82
N TRP A 72 8.76 -4.72 7.58
CA TRP A 72 9.04 -5.55 6.41
C TRP A 72 8.07 -5.21 5.31
N LEU A 73 8.60 -4.78 4.16
CA LEU A 73 7.81 -4.41 2.98
C LEU A 73 8.26 -5.25 1.79
N CYS A 74 7.29 -5.70 0.99
CA CYS A 74 7.51 -6.20 -0.35
C CYS A 74 6.81 -5.25 -1.34
N PRO A 75 7.51 -4.22 -1.86
CA PRO A 75 6.92 -3.19 -2.72
C PRO A 75 6.16 -3.73 -3.93
N GLU A 76 6.55 -4.90 -4.43
CA GLU A 76 5.97 -5.56 -5.59
C GLU A 76 4.55 -6.08 -5.34
N ILE A 77 4.15 -6.34 -4.09
CA ILE A 77 2.88 -6.98 -3.73
C ILE A 77 2.13 -6.28 -2.60
N ASP A 78 2.82 -5.66 -1.65
CA ASP A 78 2.21 -4.99 -0.51
C ASP A 78 1.50 -3.69 -0.94
N ILE A 79 0.33 -3.44 -0.35
CA ILE A 79 -0.35 -2.14 -0.38
C ILE A 79 0.12 -1.36 0.84
N ILE A 80 0.70 -0.18 0.64
CA ILE A 80 1.15 0.66 1.75
C ILE A 80 0.04 1.64 2.11
N ASP A 81 -0.52 1.50 3.31
CA ASP A 81 -1.61 2.34 3.81
C ASP A 81 -1.08 3.41 4.77
N ILE A 82 -1.26 4.68 4.40
CA ILE A 82 -0.85 5.82 5.21
C ILE A 82 -2.02 6.42 6.02
N GLY A 83 -3.26 5.94 5.81
CA GLY A 83 -4.46 6.47 6.43
C GLY A 83 -4.65 7.97 6.15
N GLU A 84 -4.83 8.73 7.23
CA GLU A 84 -5.05 10.19 7.20
C GLU A 84 -3.73 11.01 7.26
N ALA A 85 -2.56 10.35 7.33
CA ALA A 85 -1.28 11.04 7.44
C ALA A 85 -0.96 11.87 6.19
N CYS A 86 -0.27 13.00 6.36
CA CYS A 86 0.08 13.88 5.25
C CYS A 86 1.02 13.20 4.26
N PHE A 87 0.85 13.46 2.97
CA PHE A 87 1.71 12.87 1.96
C PHE A 87 3.17 13.29 2.18
N GLY A 88 3.44 14.57 2.43
CA GLY A 88 4.80 15.11 2.61
C GLY A 88 5.63 14.41 3.70
N ASP A 89 4.99 13.77 4.68
CA ASP A 89 5.66 12.97 5.71
C ASP A 89 6.40 11.75 5.13
N PHE A 90 6.02 11.31 3.93
CA PHE A 90 6.58 10.14 3.24
C PHE A 90 7.55 10.51 2.12
N GLN A 91 7.86 11.79 1.89
CA GLN A 91 8.66 12.25 0.74
C GLN A 91 9.98 11.47 0.56
N ALA A 92 10.72 11.23 1.65
CA ALA A 92 12.00 10.51 1.61
C ALA A 92 11.88 9.07 1.09
N ILE A 93 10.68 8.50 1.14
CA ILE A 93 10.43 7.07 0.91
C ILE A 93 9.34 6.82 -0.13
N ALA A 94 8.73 7.87 -0.66
CA ALA A 94 7.63 7.82 -1.62
C ALA A 94 7.99 7.04 -2.89
N HIS A 95 9.25 7.09 -3.31
CA HIS A 95 9.77 6.33 -4.46
C HIS A 95 9.71 4.80 -4.28
N LEU A 96 9.56 4.30 -3.05
CA LEU A 96 9.43 2.86 -2.77
C LEU A 96 8.00 2.35 -2.98
N PHE A 97 7.01 3.24 -3.09
CA PHE A 97 5.60 2.87 -3.14
C PHE A 97 5.25 2.44 -4.56
N ARG A 98 4.69 1.24 -4.71
CA ARG A 98 4.04 0.81 -5.96
C ARG A 98 2.51 0.75 -5.83
N ARG A 99 1.99 0.54 -4.62
CA ARG A 99 0.56 0.57 -4.31
C ARG A 99 0.37 1.41 -3.07
N LEU A 100 -0.38 2.50 -3.20
CA LEU A 100 -0.62 3.47 -2.13
C LEU A 100 -2.09 3.41 -1.73
N LYS A 101 -2.36 3.27 -0.43
CA LYS A 101 -3.69 3.43 0.16
C LYS A 101 -3.69 4.64 1.09
N PHE A 102 -4.74 5.46 1.01
CA PHE A 102 -4.95 6.59 1.91
C PHE A 102 -6.44 6.84 2.13
N LYS A 103 -6.77 7.59 3.18
CA LYS A 103 -8.14 7.98 3.51
C LYS A 103 -8.28 9.49 3.46
N ARG A 104 -9.21 10.00 2.65
CA ARG A 104 -9.45 11.45 2.50
C ARG A 104 -10.92 11.76 2.29
N GLU A 105 -11.28 12.99 2.63
CA GLU A 105 -12.54 13.62 2.26
C GLU A 105 -12.24 14.61 1.13
N GLU A 106 -12.92 14.48 -0.01
CA GLU A 106 -12.63 15.30 -1.19
C GLU A 106 -12.97 16.79 -0.95
N SER A 107 -13.99 17.06 -0.13
CA SER A 107 -14.38 18.40 0.30
C SER A 107 -13.43 19.05 1.30
N ASP A 108 -12.39 18.35 1.77
CA ASP A 108 -11.38 18.95 2.64
C ASP A 108 -10.54 19.98 1.87
N ASP A 109 -10.71 21.25 2.24
CA ASP A 109 -10.10 22.40 1.56
C ASP A 109 -8.57 22.30 1.50
N PHE A 110 -7.94 21.84 2.59
CA PHE A 110 -6.50 21.67 2.66
C PHE A 110 -6.00 20.54 1.74
N TYR A 111 -6.70 19.41 1.71
CA TYR A 111 -6.43 18.33 0.78
C TYR A 111 -6.52 18.81 -0.66
N TYR A 112 -7.66 19.39 -1.03
CA TYR A 112 -8.01 19.77 -2.39
C TYR A 112 -7.05 20.82 -2.97
N HIS A 113 -6.68 21.84 -2.18
CA HIS A 113 -5.86 22.94 -2.67
C HIS A 113 -4.35 22.75 -2.51
N ALA A 114 -3.90 21.99 -1.51
CA ALA A 114 -2.48 21.85 -1.20
C ALA A 114 -2.00 20.40 -1.30
N GLN A 115 -2.60 19.50 -0.53
CA GLN A 115 -2.03 18.18 -0.32
C GLN A 115 -2.09 17.30 -1.56
N VAL A 116 -3.14 17.37 -2.38
CA VAL A 116 -3.29 16.54 -3.59
C VAL A 116 -2.11 16.71 -4.57
N ARG A 117 -1.48 17.89 -4.60
CA ARG A 117 -0.30 18.16 -5.44
C ARG A 117 0.93 17.34 -5.00
N GLU A 118 1.00 16.98 -3.73
CA GLU A 118 2.08 16.16 -3.19
C GLU A 118 2.00 14.71 -3.68
N LEU A 119 0.86 14.24 -4.23
CA LEU A 119 0.78 12.91 -4.85
C LEU A 119 1.83 12.70 -5.93
N GLY A 120 2.29 13.77 -6.59
CA GLY A 120 3.33 13.73 -7.61
C GLY A 120 4.69 13.18 -7.13
N MET A 121 4.98 13.13 -5.82
CA MET A 121 6.24 12.54 -5.33
C MET A 121 6.23 11.00 -5.32
N PHE A 122 5.06 10.37 -5.44
CA PHE A 122 4.90 8.91 -5.48
C PHE A 122 5.10 8.38 -6.91
N VAL A 123 6.25 8.71 -7.50
CA VAL A 123 6.55 8.54 -8.94
C VAL A 123 6.49 7.10 -9.46
N ASN A 124 6.58 6.10 -8.57
CA ASN A 124 6.58 4.67 -8.93
C ASN A 124 5.23 3.97 -8.64
N VAL A 125 4.22 4.72 -8.16
CA VAL A 125 2.91 4.16 -7.84
C VAL A 125 2.20 3.73 -9.11
N LYS A 126 1.73 2.49 -9.10
CA LYS A 126 0.97 1.85 -10.17
C LYS A 126 -0.51 1.77 -9.84
N GLU A 127 -0.86 1.67 -8.57
CA GLU A 127 -2.25 1.57 -8.11
C GLU A 127 -2.46 2.46 -6.89
N ILE A 128 -3.59 3.17 -6.85
CA ILE A 128 -4.00 4.02 -5.73
C ILE A 128 -5.34 3.54 -5.18
N TYR A 129 -5.44 3.44 -3.86
CA TYR A 129 -6.65 3.05 -3.15
C TYR A 129 -7.07 4.20 -2.22
N VAL A 130 -8.21 4.81 -2.52
CA VAL A 130 -8.76 5.95 -1.79
C VAL A 130 -9.93 5.47 -0.94
N VAL A 131 -9.80 5.57 0.38
CA VAL A 131 -10.94 5.41 1.29
C VAL A 131 -11.67 6.75 1.37
N CYS A 132 -12.92 6.77 0.89
CA CYS A 132 -13.66 8.00 0.63
C CYS A 132 -14.38 8.50 1.89
N ALA A 133 -13.68 9.18 2.79
CA ALA A 133 -14.18 9.53 4.13
C ALA A 133 -15.51 10.31 4.13
N GLY A 134 -15.75 11.15 3.12
CA GLY A 134 -16.99 11.91 2.92
C GLY A 134 -18.09 11.17 2.16
N GLY A 135 -17.91 9.88 1.85
CA GLY A 135 -18.78 9.12 0.95
C GLY A 135 -18.24 9.04 -0.48
N LEU A 136 -18.69 8.04 -1.24
CA LEU A 136 -18.25 7.81 -2.62
C LEU A 136 -18.74 8.89 -3.60
N ASP A 137 -19.89 9.49 -3.34
CA ASP A 137 -20.50 10.55 -4.13
C ASP A 137 -19.64 11.81 -4.18
N ALA A 138 -18.96 12.14 -3.08
CA ALA A 138 -18.03 13.27 -3.02
C ALA A 138 -16.84 13.14 -3.99
N TRP A 139 -16.52 11.92 -4.42
CA TRP A 139 -15.39 11.64 -5.32
C TRP A 139 -15.79 11.53 -6.80
N ILE A 140 -17.06 11.78 -7.13
CA ILE A 140 -17.52 11.83 -8.53
C ILE A 140 -16.76 12.95 -9.28
N GLY A 141 -16.07 12.57 -10.34
CA GLY A 141 -15.29 13.50 -11.16
C GLY A 141 -13.85 13.76 -10.69
N ALA A 142 -13.41 13.22 -9.54
CA ALA A 142 -12.05 13.42 -9.01
C ALA A 142 -10.93 12.98 -9.98
N LEU A 143 -11.23 12.06 -10.90
CA LEU A 143 -10.31 11.62 -11.95
C LEU A 143 -10.22 12.60 -13.14
N ASP A 144 -11.26 13.38 -13.38
CA ASP A 144 -11.37 14.28 -14.54
C ASP A 144 -11.10 15.75 -14.21
N GLN A 145 -11.02 16.07 -12.91
CA GLN A 145 -10.57 17.35 -12.39
C GLN A 145 -9.05 17.56 -12.59
N GLU A 146 -8.55 18.73 -12.19
CA GLU A 146 -7.13 19.13 -12.33
C GLU A 146 -6.14 18.33 -11.46
N HIS A 147 -6.59 17.25 -10.80
CA HIS A 147 -5.74 16.42 -9.95
C HIS A 147 -4.79 15.56 -10.78
N HIS A 148 -3.49 15.68 -10.49
CA HIS A 148 -2.46 14.88 -11.14
C HIS A 148 -2.30 13.54 -10.42
N TRP A 149 -2.88 12.49 -10.99
CA TRP A 149 -2.69 11.12 -10.52
C TRP A 149 -1.36 10.57 -11.07
N PRO A 150 -0.46 10.02 -10.22
CA PRO A 150 0.83 9.48 -10.68
C PRO A 150 0.71 8.14 -11.42
N CYS A 151 -0.49 7.56 -11.46
CA CYS A 151 -0.82 6.33 -12.16
C CYS A 151 -1.98 6.57 -13.15
N ARG A 152 -2.35 5.54 -13.91
CA ARG A 152 -3.47 5.65 -14.85
C ARG A 152 -4.79 5.78 -14.08
N LYS A 153 -5.76 6.51 -14.64
CA LYS A 153 -7.08 6.71 -14.03
C LYS A 153 -7.78 5.37 -13.73
N GLU A 154 -7.56 4.36 -14.57
CA GLU A 154 -8.12 3.02 -14.40
C GLU A 154 -7.49 2.24 -13.24
N ASP A 155 -6.35 2.68 -12.72
CA ASP A 155 -5.64 2.04 -11.60
C ASP A 155 -5.83 2.80 -10.29
N VAL A 156 -6.82 3.69 -10.23
CA VAL A 156 -7.33 4.33 -9.02
C VAL A 156 -8.60 3.60 -8.57
N PHE A 157 -8.66 3.27 -7.29
CA PHE A 157 -9.73 2.52 -6.64
C PHE A 157 -10.35 3.37 -5.54
N PHE A 158 -11.67 3.51 -5.53
CA PHE A 158 -12.43 4.23 -4.53
C PHE A 158 -13.20 3.25 -3.65
N ILE A 159 -12.98 3.32 -2.34
CA ILE A 159 -13.51 2.39 -1.35
C ILE A 159 -14.53 3.13 -0.48
N ASP A 160 -15.73 2.57 -0.32
CA ASP A 160 -16.73 3.09 0.60
C ASP A 160 -16.20 3.00 2.05
N PRO A 161 -16.20 4.09 2.83
CA PRO A 161 -15.71 4.06 4.21
C PRO A 161 -16.57 3.18 5.14
N ASN A 162 -17.80 2.85 4.74
CA ASN A 162 -18.74 2.05 5.52
C ASN A 162 -18.82 0.59 5.05
N ASP A 163 -18.29 0.28 3.87
CA ASP A 163 -18.31 -1.05 3.26
C ASP A 163 -17.04 -1.27 2.43
N ASP A 164 -16.06 -1.93 3.02
CA ASP A 164 -14.77 -2.20 2.37
C ASP A 164 -14.90 -3.07 1.10
N ASP A 165 -15.99 -3.84 0.94
CA ASP A 165 -16.26 -4.65 -0.25
C ASP A 165 -16.80 -3.79 -1.42
N ARG A 166 -17.31 -2.59 -1.11
CA ARG A 166 -17.83 -1.65 -2.10
C ARG A 166 -16.68 -0.80 -2.67
N VAL A 167 -16.02 -1.38 -3.67
CA VAL A 167 -14.87 -0.78 -4.37
C VAL A 167 -15.18 -0.47 -5.83
N PHE A 168 -14.92 0.77 -6.25
CA PHE A 168 -15.06 1.24 -7.62
C PHE A 168 -13.70 1.46 -8.26
N ARG A 169 -13.55 1.06 -9.53
CA ARG A 169 -12.28 1.16 -10.27
C ARG A 169 -12.38 2.21 -11.36
N GLY A 170 -11.50 3.20 -11.32
CA GLY A 170 -11.58 4.38 -12.18
C GLY A 170 -12.92 5.10 -12.00
N ALA A 171 -13.41 5.76 -13.05
CA ALA A 171 -14.73 6.40 -13.04
C ALA A 171 -15.90 5.40 -13.14
N LYS A 172 -15.60 4.12 -13.44
CA LYS A 172 -16.65 3.12 -13.70
C LYS A 172 -17.41 2.81 -12.43
N GLY A 173 -18.73 3.03 -12.47
CA GLY A 173 -19.68 2.70 -11.41
C GLY A 173 -19.85 3.80 -10.35
N LEU A 174 -18.89 4.70 -10.18
CA LEU A 174 -19.06 5.91 -9.34
C LEU A 174 -20.17 6.82 -9.87
N GLU A 175 -20.27 6.96 -11.20
CA GLU A 175 -21.31 7.76 -11.85
C GLU A 175 -22.73 7.22 -11.65
N MET A 176 -22.87 5.95 -11.23
CA MET A 176 -24.17 5.31 -10.96
C MET A 176 -24.64 5.50 -9.52
N ILE A 177 -23.81 6.11 -8.66
CA ILE A 177 -24.16 6.42 -7.27
C ILE A 177 -24.94 7.74 -7.29
N ARG A 178 -26.25 7.64 -7.06
CA ARG A 178 -27.19 8.76 -6.87
C ARG A 178 -28.00 8.55 -5.61
#